data_AF-A0A9W9I169-F1
#
_entry.id   AF-A0A9W9I169-F1
#
_cell.length_a   1.000
_cell.length_b   1.000
_cell.length_c   1.000
_cell.angle_alpha   90.00
_cell.angle_beta   90.00
_cell.angle_gamma   90.00
#
_symmetry.space_group_name_H-M   'P 1'
#
loop_
_entity.id
_entity.type
_entity.pdbx_description
1 polymer ?
#
loop_
_entity_poly.entity_id
_entity_poly.type
_entity_poly.pdbx_seq_one_letter_code
_entity_poly.pdbx_strand_id
1 'polypeptide(L)'
;MKKTARKHDYSSLTITEALSQLLDAAEMIELRQSVKPHEEKRITGAFHLINQPEYDPKTKSDQRRENFKHLLKKLRADCGPELVISCALGLGQTAFANMREVYRLRLPTEVTKRKEKFKSPYIQGLAKSYCCKAVENHEQSTQGLHMAEPSDHQQPQENPIILPTSGLANLVPSSRSDMEVHFPGEYLS
;
A
#
# COMPACT_ATOMS: atom_id res chain seq x y z
N MET A 1 -25.92 -13.41 33.12
CA MET A 1 -25.36 -13.31 31.75
C MET A 1 -23.88 -12.95 31.85
N LYS A 2 -22.97 -13.87 31.49
CA LYS A 2 -21.52 -13.62 31.53
C LYS A 2 -21.12 -12.91 30.23
N LYS A 3 -20.70 -11.64 30.32
CA LYS A 3 -20.14 -10.91 29.18
C LYS A 3 -18.80 -11.55 28.83
N THR A 4 -18.71 -12.21 27.69
CA THR A 4 -17.43 -12.67 27.15
C THR A 4 -16.65 -11.44 26.70
N ALA A 5 -15.57 -11.14 27.42
CA ALA A 5 -14.61 -10.13 27.01
C ALA A 5 -14.04 -10.55 25.65
N ARG A 6 -14.31 -9.76 24.61
CA ARG A 6 -13.61 -9.89 23.33
C ARG A 6 -12.14 -9.55 23.60
N LYS A 7 -11.29 -10.57 23.73
CA LYS A 7 -9.83 -10.37 23.66
C LYS A 7 -9.52 -9.89 22.25
N HIS A 8 -9.42 -8.58 22.10
CA HIS A 8 -8.76 -8.00 20.94
C HIS A 8 -7.27 -8.10 21.22
N ASP A 9 -6.71 -9.30 21.07
CA ASP A 9 -5.27 -9.53 21.14
C ASP A 9 -4.67 -8.84 19.89
N TYR A 10 -4.39 -7.54 20.00
CA TYR A 10 -3.47 -6.83 19.13
C TYR A 10 -2.03 -7.31 19.42
N SER A 11 -1.81 -8.63 19.35
CA SER A 11 -0.48 -9.18 19.51
C SER A 11 0.34 -8.71 18.30
N SER A 12 1.35 -7.90 18.58
CA SER A 12 2.30 -7.46 17.57
C SER A 12 2.99 -8.68 16.97
N LEU A 13 3.04 -8.77 15.64
CA LEU A 13 3.68 -9.86 14.92
C LEU A 13 5.12 -10.07 15.41
N THR A 14 5.42 -11.29 15.85
CA THR A 14 6.74 -11.71 16.33
C THR A 14 7.69 -12.01 15.16
N ILE A 15 8.98 -12.14 15.46
CA ILE A 15 9.98 -12.51 14.44
C ILE A 15 9.68 -13.88 13.83
N THR A 16 9.33 -14.87 14.66
CA THR A 16 9.06 -16.24 14.20
C THR A 16 7.86 -16.30 13.28
N GLU A 17 6.77 -15.61 13.64
CA GLU A 17 5.58 -15.52 12.79
C GLU A 17 5.89 -14.79 11.47
N ALA A 18 6.67 -13.70 11.53
CA ALA A 18 7.09 -12.98 10.34
C ALA A 18 7.92 -13.87 9.40
N LEU A 19 8.88 -14.64 9.94
CA LEU A 19 9.65 -15.60 9.16
C LEU A 19 8.79 -16.70 8.55
N SER A 20 7.81 -17.23 9.30
CA SER A 20 6.85 -18.20 8.78
C SER A 20 6.10 -17.62 7.60
N GLN A 21 5.50 -16.43 7.74
CA GLN A 21 4.74 -15.78 6.66
C GLN A 21 5.57 -15.55 5.39
N LEU A 22 6.86 -15.24 5.53
CA LEU A 22 7.76 -15.09 4.38
C LEU A 22 8.00 -16.44 3.68
N LEU A 23 8.28 -17.50 4.45
CA LEU A 23 8.53 -18.83 3.92
C LEU A 23 7.27 -19.42 3.29
N ASP A 24 6.14 -19.33 3.99
CA ASP A 24 4.84 -19.78 3.51
C ASP A 24 4.46 -19.07 2.21
N ALA A 25 4.74 -17.78 2.08
CA ALA A 25 4.50 -17.05 0.84
C ALA A 25 5.39 -17.55 -0.31
N ALA A 26 6.67 -17.82 -0.04
CA ALA A 26 7.59 -18.38 -1.04
C ALA A 26 7.13 -19.77 -1.50
N GLU A 27 6.85 -20.65 -0.55
CA GLU A 27 6.38 -22.02 -0.79
C GLU A 27 5.05 -22.02 -1.56
N MET A 28 4.08 -21.19 -1.15
CA MET A 28 2.79 -21.12 -1.82
C MET A 28 2.87 -20.71 -3.29
N ILE A 29 3.75 -19.76 -3.62
CA ILE A 29 3.96 -19.33 -5.01
C ILE A 29 4.65 -20.43 -5.80
N GLU A 30 5.62 -21.09 -5.19
CA GLU A 30 6.36 -22.18 -5.82
C GLU A 30 5.46 -23.40 -6.07
N LEU A 31 4.60 -23.79 -5.13
CA LEU A 31 3.63 -24.86 -5.33
C LEU A 31 2.66 -24.56 -6.46
N ARG A 32 2.24 -23.29 -6.61
CA ARG A 32 1.30 -22.89 -7.65
C ARG A 32 1.93 -22.63 -9.00
N GLN A 33 3.26 -22.39 -9.05
CA GLN A 33 3.98 -21.91 -10.22
C GLN A 33 3.25 -20.74 -10.94
N SER A 34 2.51 -19.93 -10.17
CA SER A 34 1.71 -18.82 -10.69
C SER A 34 1.51 -17.74 -9.62
N VAL A 35 1.44 -16.50 -10.09
CA VAL A 35 1.19 -15.29 -9.27
C VAL A 35 -0.22 -14.82 -9.53
N LYS A 36 -1.03 -14.65 -8.47
CA LYS A 36 -2.39 -14.14 -8.59
C LYS A 36 -2.39 -12.63 -8.90
N PRO A 37 -3.44 -12.08 -9.53
CA PRO A 37 -3.47 -10.65 -9.89
C PRO A 37 -3.24 -9.69 -8.71
N HIS A 38 -3.74 -10.01 -7.51
CA HIS A 38 -3.51 -9.18 -6.33
C HIS A 38 -2.10 -9.33 -5.75
N GLU A 39 -1.45 -10.48 -5.94
CA GLU A 39 -0.06 -10.73 -5.57
C GLU A 39 0.88 -9.96 -6.49
N GLU A 40 0.61 -9.97 -7.79
CA GLU A 40 1.36 -9.19 -8.80
C GLU A 40 1.34 -7.69 -8.47
N LYS A 41 0.17 -7.14 -8.09
CA LYS A 41 0.06 -5.74 -7.65
C LYS A 41 0.96 -5.44 -6.44
N ARG A 42 1.02 -6.36 -5.47
CA ARG A 42 1.87 -6.21 -4.27
C ARG A 42 3.35 -6.28 -4.63
N ILE A 43 3.76 -7.24 -5.47
CA ILE A 43 5.15 -7.38 -5.93
C ILE A 43 5.58 -6.13 -6.71
N THR A 44 4.78 -5.72 -7.69
CA THR A 44 5.05 -4.53 -8.51
C THR A 44 5.15 -3.28 -7.64
N GLY A 45 4.22 -3.10 -6.70
CA GLY A 45 4.25 -2.00 -5.74
C GLY A 45 5.50 -1.99 -4.87
N ALA A 46 5.98 -3.17 -4.44
CA ALA A 46 7.21 -3.29 -3.66
C ALA A 46 8.46 -2.91 -4.47
N PHE A 47 8.60 -3.39 -5.72
CA PHE A 47 9.72 -3.03 -6.57
C PHE A 47 9.69 -1.55 -6.98
N HIS A 48 8.51 -1.01 -7.27
CA HIS A 48 8.35 0.42 -7.52
C HIS A 48 8.76 1.24 -6.30
N LEU A 49 8.32 0.85 -5.11
CA LEU A 49 8.66 1.54 -3.85
C LEU A 49 10.17 1.56 -3.58
N ILE A 50 10.90 0.49 -3.91
CA ILE A 50 12.37 0.44 -3.78
C ILE A 50 13.05 1.51 -4.64
N ASN A 51 12.51 1.78 -5.83
CA ASN A 51 13.07 2.71 -6.81
C ASN A 51 12.68 4.17 -6.56
N GLN A 52 11.71 4.44 -5.69
CA GLN A 52 11.32 5.81 -5.34
C GLN A 52 12.44 6.54 -4.56
N PRO A 53 12.63 7.85 -4.77
CA PRO A 53 13.58 8.65 -3.99
C PRO A 53 13.19 8.66 -2.51
N GLU A 54 14.18 8.77 -1.64
CA GLU A 54 13.95 8.97 -0.20
C GLU A 54 13.48 10.41 0.05
N TYR A 55 12.55 10.56 0.99
CA TYR A 55 12.04 11.86 1.41
C TYR A 55 11.69 11.79 2.89
N ASP A 56 11.62 12.96 3.51
CA ASP A 56 11.29 13.09 4.93
C ASP A 56 9.79 12.83 5.17
N PRO A 57 9.42 11.79 5.94
CA PRO A 57 8.02 11.41 6.14
C PRO A 57 7.26 12.47 6.94
N LYS A 58 6.19 12.99 6.35
CA LYS A 58 5.32 14.01 6.98
C LYS A 58 4.19 13.42 7.80
N THR A 59 3.77 12.20 7.48
CA THR A 59 2.67 11.51 8.16
C THR A 59 3.08 10.15 8.72
N LYS A 60 2.28 9.60 9.64
CA LYS A 60 2.47 8.22 10.13
C LYS A 60 2.40 7.19 8.99
N SER A 61 1.60 7.46 7.95
CA SER A 61 1.50 6.57 6.79
C SER A 61 2.80 6.58 5.98
N ASP A 62 3.38 7.77 5.78
CA ASP A 62 4.66 7.93 5.09
C ASP A 62 5.79 7.26 5.86
N GLN A 63 5.82 7.43 7.20
CA GLN A 63 6.80 6.74 8.03
C GLN A 63 6.72 5.21 7.89
N ARG A 64 5.50 4.65 7.83
CA ARG A 64 5.31 3.21 7.62
C ARG A 64 5.82 2.78 6.23
N ARG A 65 5.56 3.60 5.22
CA ARG A 65 6.02 3.36 3.84
C ARG A 65 7.55 3.41 3.74
N GLU A 66 8.20 4.45 4.29
CA GLU A 66 9.66 4.56 4.28
C GLU A 66 10.34 3.47 5.11
N ASN A 67 9.78 3.10 6.28
CA ASN A 67 10.31 1.99 7.06
C ASN A 67 10.25 0.65 6.29
N PHE A 68 9.14 0.41 5.59
CA PHE A 68 9.00 -0.80 4.77
C PHE A 68 9.93 -0.76 3.55
N LYS A 69 10.07 0.39 2.88
CA LYS A 69 11.03 0.59 1.80
C LYS A 69 12.47 0.33 2.25
N HIS A 70 12.86 0.81 3.42
CA HIS A 70 14.19 0.58 3.98
C HIS A 70 14.45 -0.92 4.20
N LEU A 71 13.46 -1.65 4.76
CA LEU A 71 13.51 -3.11 4.86
C LEU A 71 13.72 -3.74 3.48
N LEU A 72 12.92 -3.39 2.49
CA LEU A 72 13.00 -3.97 1.14
C LEU A 72 14.36 -3.72 0.47
N LYS A 73 14.89 -2.49 0.56
CA LYS A 73 16.22 -2.13 0.05
C LYS A 73 17.30 -2.99 0.71
N LYS A 74 17.26 -3.11 2.04
CA LYS A 74 18.23 -3.91 2.81
C LYS A 74 18.17 -5.39 2.43
N LEU A 75 16.97 -5.96 2.38
CA LEU A 75 16.78 -7.35 1.97
C LEU A 75 17.24 -7.62 0.54
N ARG A 76 16.97 -6.70 -0.39
CA ARG A 76 17.45 -6.79 -1.78
C ARG A 76 18.98 -6.79 -1.84
N ALA A 77 19.64 -5.92 -1.07
CA ALA A 77 21.09 -5.83 -1.03
C ALA A 77 21.75 -7.07 -0.40
N ASP A 78 21.21 -7.55 0.73
CA ASP A 78 21.82 -8.63 1.52
C ASP A 78 21.50 -10.04 0.98
N CYS A 79 20.32 -10.22 0.39
CA CYS A 79 19.77 -11.53 0.07
C CYS A 79 19.31 -11.70 -1.39
N GLY A 80 19.19 -10.61 -2.15
CA GLY A 80 18.73 -10.61 -3.54
C GLY A 80 17.25 -10.22 -3.71
N PRO A 81 16.83 -9.98 -4.98
CA PRO A 81 15.48 -9.52 -5.30
C PRO A 81 14.38 -10.56 -5.06
N GLU A 82 14.73 -11.85 -4.93
CA GLU A 82 13.81 -12.94 -4.59
C GLU A 82 13.12 -12.67 -3.26
N LEU A 83 13.88 -12.15 -2.31
CA LEU A 83 13.39 -11.89 -0.96
C LEU A 83 12.42 -10.70 -0.90
N VAL A 84 12.51 -9.79 -1.87
CA VAL A 84 11.53 -8.70 -2.04
C VAL A 84 10.16 -9.29 -2.38
N ILE A 85 10.09 -10.33 -3.20
CA ILE A 85 8.83 -11.01 -3.54
C ILE A 85 8.20 -11.62 -2.30
N SER A 86 8.98 -12.43 -1.55
CA SER A 86 8.48 -13.05 -0.32
C SER A 86 8.04 -12.00 0.70
N CYS A 87 8.78 -10.90 0.84
CA CYS A 87 8.42 -9.80 1.73
C CYS A 87 7.15 -9.07 1.31
N ALA A 88 7.00 -8.78 0.02
CA ALA A 88 5.83 -8.12 -0.54
C ALA A 88 4.55 -8.92 -0.26
N LEU A 89 4.64 -10.26 -0.27
CA LEU A 89 3.49 -11.16 -0.19
C LEU A 89 3.21 -11.69 1.22
N GLY A 90 4.24 -12.10 1.95
CA GLY A 90 4.11 -12.62 3.31
C GLY A 90 3.78 -11.53 4.33
N LEU A 91 4.53 -10.42 4.31
CA LEU A 91 4.39 -9.35 5.32
C LEU A 91 3.63 -8.14 4.78
N GLY A 92 4.14 -7.54 3.70
CA GLY A 92 3.68 -6.23 3.24
C GLY A 92 3.89 -5.11 4.27
N GLN A 93 3.53 -3.89 3.89
CA GLN A 93 3.74 -2.69 4.70
C GLN A 93 2.98 -2.72 6.02
N THR A 94 1.72 -3.15 6.02
CA THR A 94 0.85 -3.11 7.21
C THR A 94 1.30 -4.08 8.29
N ALA A 95 1.58 -5.35 7.94
CA ALA A 95 2.00 -6.33 8.95
C ALA A 95 3.37 -5.95 9.52
N PHE A 96 4.30 -5.49 8.67
CA PHE A 96 5.60 -4.99 9.12
C PHE A 96 5.45 -3.78 10.04
N ALA A 97 4.58 -2.82 9.71
CA ALA A 97 4.34 -1.65 10.55
C ALA A 97 3.78 -1.99 11.94
N ASN A 98 3.07 -3.10 12.07
CA ASN A 98 2.51 -3.58 13.33
C ASN A 98 3.51 -4.38 14.19
N MET A 99 4.70 -4.70 13.65
CA MET A 99 5.77 -5.34 14.42
C MET A 99 6.38 -4.35 15.42
N ARG A 100 6.72 -4.86 16.60
CA ARG A 100 7.55 -4.11 17.57
C ARG A 100 8.86 -3.72 16.91
N GLU A 101 9.36 -2.53 17.23
CA GLU A 101 10.59 -2.00 16.66
C GLU A 101 11.79 -2.96 16.81
N VAL A 102 11.96 -3.56 17.99
CA VAL A 102 13.01 -4.56 18.23
C VAL A 102 12.93 -5.73 17.24
N TYR A 103 11.73 -6.15 16.87
CA TYR A 103 11.53 -7.24 15.91
C TYR A 103 11.78 -6.78 14.48
N ARG A 104 11.36 -5.55 14.13
CA ARG A 104 11.67 -4.94 12.82
C ARG A 104 13.16 -4.83 12.58
N LEU A 105 13.92 -4.41 13.58
CA LEU A 105 15.38 -4.26 13.50
C LEU A 105 16.11 -5.61 13.39
N ARG A 106 15.59 -6.66 14.03
CA ARG A 106 16.18 -8.01 14.00
C ARG A 106 15.80 -8.82 12.77
N LEU A 107 14.64 -8.54 12.16
CA LEU A 107 14.09 -9.32 11.05
C LEU A 107 15.08 -9.46 9.87
N PRO A 108 15.74 -8.40 9.35
CA PRO A 108 16.69 -8.55 8.24
C PRO A 108 17.82 -9.56 8.53
N THR A 109 18.37 -9.50 9.74
CA THR A 109 19.44 -10.41 10.19
C THR A 109 18.94 -11.84 10.25
N GLU A 110 17.74 -12.06 10.78
CA GLU A 110 17.14 -13.39 10.88
C GLU A 110 16.74 -13.99 9.53
N VAL A 111 16.32 -13.16 8.58
CA VAL A 111 16.04 -13.60 7.22
C VAL A 111 17.33 -13.95 6.49
N THR A 112 18.40 -13.15 6.65
CA THR A 112 19.72 -13.40 6.04
C THR A 112 20.29 -14.76 6.43
N LYS A 113 20.12 -15.17 7.70
CA LYS A 113 20.51 -16.51 8.19
C LYS A 113 19.81 -17.66 7.46
N ARG A 114 18.65 -17.40 6.86
CA ARG A 114 17.79 -18.40 6.22
C ARG A 114 17.61 -18.14 4.72
N LYS A 115 18.41 -17.25 4.13
CA LYS A 115 18.24 -16.77 2.75
C LYS A 115 18.17 -17.88 1.70
N GLU A 116 18.88 -18.99 1.91
CA GLU A 116 18.88 -20.13 0.99
C GLU A 116 17.50 -20.79 0.84
N LYS A 117 16.62 -20.67 1.86
CA LYS A 117 15.25 -21.19 1.80
C LYS A 117 14.34 -20.42 0.84
N PHE A 118 14.77 -19.25 0.39
CA PHE A 118 14.01 -18.39 -0.52
C PHE A 118 14.51 -18.46 -1.97
N LYS A 119 15.60 -19.21 -2.21
CA LYS A 119 16.21 -19.35 -3.53
C LYS A 119 15.65 -20.57 -4.24
N SER A 120 14.49 -20.41 -4.86
CA SER A 120 14.02 -21.37 -5.86
C SER A 120 14.16 -20.80 -7.27
N PRO A 121 14.42 -21.63 -8.29
CA PRO A 121 14.55 -21.18 -9.67
C PRO A 121 13.34 -20.38 -10.17
N TYR A 122 12.14 -20.79 -9.72
CA TYR A 122 10.90 -20.10 -10.06
C TYR A 122 10.85 -18.68 -9.50
N ILE A 123 11.12 -18.51 -8.20
CA ILE A 123 11.12 -17.18 -7.56
C ILE A 123 12.22 -16.30 -8.14
N GLN A 124 13.39 -16.85 -8.45
CA GLN A 124 14.47 -16.13 -9.14
C GLN A 124 14.03 -15.63 -10.53
N GLY A 125 13.37 -16.47 -11.32
CA GLY A 125 12.81 -16.09 -12.61
C GLY A 125 11.78 -14.96 -12.51
N LEU A 126 10.90 -15.02 -11.50
CA LEU A 126 9.96 -13.94 -11.20
C LEU A 126 10.68 -12.66 -10.80
N ALA A 127 11.63 -12.75 -9.87
CA ALA A 127 12.37 -11.59 -9.36
C ALA A 127 13.08 -10.83 -10.48
N LYS A 128 13.73 -11.56 -11.41
CA LYS A 128 14.34 -10.96 -12.59
C LYS A 128 13.32 -10.24 -13.47
N SER A 129 12.18 -10.88 -13.73
CA SER A 129 11.11 -10.32 -14.57
C SER A 129 10.55 -9.02 -13.98
N TYR A 130 10.28 -8.98 -12.67
CA TYR A 130 9.78 -7.78 -12.00
C TYR A 130 10.84 -6.69 -11.84
N CYS A 131 12.12 -7.06 -11.67
CA CYS A 131 13.21 -6.09 -11.69
C CYS A 131 13.28 -5.35 -13.03
N CYS A 132 13.19 -6.05 -14.16
CA CYS A 132 13.21 -5.44 -15.49
C CYS A 132 12.00 -4.51 -15.68
N LYS A 133 10.78 -4.97 -15.40
CA LYS A 133 9.55 -4.16 -15.49
C LYS A 133 9.62 -2.89 -14.65
N ALA A 134 10.23 -2.94 -13.47
CA ALA A 134 10.30 -1.78 -12.57
C ALA A 134 11.23 -0.67 -13.09
N VAL A 135 12.21 -0.99 -13.94
CA VAL A 135 13.09 -0.01 -14.59
C VAL A 135 12.35 0.68 -15.74
N GLU A 136 11.68 -0.08 -16.60
CA GLU A 136 10.94 0.44 -17.76
C GLU A 136 9.86 1.46 -17.36
N ASN A 137 9.15 1.20 -16.26
CA ASN A 137 8.11 2.10 -15.77
C ASN A 137 8.65 3.39 -15.11
N HIS A 138 9.93 3.44 -14.72
CA HIS A 138 10.51 4.63 -14.10
C HIS A 138 10.88 5.69 -15.16
N GLU A 139 11.27 5.27 -16.35
CA GLU A 139 11.68 6.16 -17.45
C GLU A 139 10.49 6.92 -18.06
N GLN A 140 9.28 6.36 -18.02
CA GLN A 140 8.09 6.99 -18.60
C GLN A 140 7.49 8.12 -17.73
N SER A 141 7.82 8.18 -16.43
CA SER A 141 7.24 9.17 -15.50
C SER A 141 8.02 10.49 -15.40
N THR A 142 9.21 10.60 -16.00
CA THR A 142 10.10 11.78 -15.86
C THR A 142 10.02 12.78 -17.02
N GLN A 143 9.20 12.53 -18.04
CA GLN A 143 9.06 13.43 -19.21
C GLN A 143 7.87 14.43 -19.15
N GLY A 144 7.18 14.56 -18.00
CA GLY A 144 5.93 15.34 -17.89
C GLY A 144 6.02 16.74 -17.26
N LEU A 145 7.21 17.25 -16.90
CA LEU A 145 7.36 18.57 -16.25
C LEU A 145 8.33 19.45 -17.05
N HIS A 146 7.89 19.94 -18.20
CA HIS A 146 8.54 21.08 -18.83
C HIS A 146 7.51 21.97 -19.53
N MET A 147 7.62 23.28 -19.23
CA MET A 147 6.96 24.44 -19.82
C MET A 147 5.58 24.86 -19.27
N ALA A 148 5.62 25.71 -18.24
CA ALA A 148 4.75 26.89 -18.19
C ALA A 148 5.46 27.99 -17.37
N GLU A 149 6.18 28.86 -18.06
CA GLU A 149 6.54 30.21 -17.59
C GLU A 149 5.92 31.23 -18.56
N PRO A 150 5.75 32.50 -18.15
CA PRO A 150 4.48 33.19 -18.22
C PRO A 150 4.44 34.23 -19.35
N SER A 151 3.25 34.66 -19.72
CA SER A 151 3.07 35.86 -20.54
C SER A 151 2.11 36.80 -19.84
N ASP A 152 2.68 37.85 -19.25
CA ASP A 152 2.04 39.13 -19.03
C ASP A 152 1.35 39.58 -20.31
N HIS A 153 0.12 40.10 -20.24
CA HIS A 153 -0.39 41.17 -21.09
C HIS A 153 -1.59 41.86 -20.40
N GLN A 154 -1.60 43.18 -20.50
CA GLN A 154 -2.31 44.12 -19.64
C GLN A 154 -3.32 44.93 -20.47
N GLN A 155 -4.62 44.83 -20.10
CA GLN A 155 -5.74 45.80 -20.25
C GLN A 155 -6.14 46.39 -21.63
N PRO A 156 -7.26 47.14 -21.74
CA PRO A 156 -8.61 47.07 -21.11
C PRO A 156 -9.73 47.20 -22.19
N GLN A 157 -11.02 47.36 -21.80
CA GLN A 157 -12.08 48.21 -22.40
C GLN A 157 -13.46 47.67 -21.93
N GLU A 158 -14.12 48.30 -20.96
CA GLU A 158 -15.13 49.38 -21.05
C GLU A 158 -16.56 48.85 -20.80
N ASN A 159 -17.18 49.45 -19.77
CA ASN A 159 -18.50 49.19 -19.20
C ASN A 159 -19.61 49.89 -20.04
N PRO A 160 -20.91 49.51 -19.95
CA PRO A 160 -21.72 50.15 -18.92
C PRO A 160 -22.82 49.32 -18.26
N ILE A 161 -23.09 49.79 -17.05
CA ILE A 161 -24.06 49.41 -16.02
C ILE A 161 -25.51 49.65 -16.49
N ILE A 162 -26.43 48.72 -16.18
CA ILE A 162 -27.80 49.05 -15.71
C ILE A 162 -28.17 48.08 -14.57
N LEU A 163 -28.67 48.66 -13.47
CA LEU A 163 -29.02 48.06 -12.18
C LEU A 163 -30.57 47.90 -12.08
N PRO A 164 -31.12 47.55 -10.90
CA PRO A 164 -31.64 46.25 -10.48
C PRO A 164 -33.19 46.13 -10.59
N THR A 165 -33.73 44.91 -10.42
CA THR A 165 -35.09 44.74 -9.86
C THR A 165 -35.14 43.56 -8.90
N SER A 166 -35.50 43.91 -7.68
CA SER A 166 -35.84 43.14 -6.49
C SER A 166 -36.97 42.12 -6.68
N GLY A 167 -36.98 41.07 -5.84
CA GLY A 167 -38.25 40.50 -5.37
C GLY A 167 -38.22 39.05 -4.88
N LEU A 168 -38.36 38.89 -3.56
CA LEU A 168 -39.10 37.84 -2.84
C LEU A 168 -38.47 36.42 -2.81
N ALA A 169 -37.87 35.99 -1.69
CA ALA A 169 -38.48 35.55 -0.43
C ALA A 169 -38.87 34.06 -0.42
N ASN A 170 -38.65 33.45 0.75
CA ASN A 170 -39.15 32.16 1.26
C ASN A 170 -38.30 30.93 0.92
N LEU A 171 -38.17 29.90 1.75
CA LEU A 171 -38.33 29.63 3.19
C LEU A 171 -37.81 28.17 3.31
N VAL A 172 -37.01 27.89 4.33
CA VAL A 172 -36.61 26.53 4.81
C VAL A 172 -37.82 25.87 5.53
N PRO A 173 -37.89 24.58 6.01
CA PRO A 173 -37.20 23.29 5.77
C PRO A 173 -38.18 22.10 5.47
N SER A 174 -37.68 20.85 5.60
CA SER A 174 -38.38 19.61 6.03
C SER A 174 -38.77 18.68 4.86
N SER A 175 -38.55 17.36 4.87
CA SER A 175 -38.62 16.41 5.98
C SER A 175 -37.77 15.16 5.72
N ARG A 176 -37.29 14.62 6.84
CA ARG A 176 -36.78 13.28 7.08
C ARG A 176 -37.96 12.30 7.02
N SER A 177 -37.81 11.16 6.34
CA SER A 177 -38.72 10.03 6.51
C SER A 177 -37.93 8.73 6.41
N ASP A 178 -37.93 8.06 7.55
CA ASP A 178 -37.45 6.71 7.82
C ASP A 178 -38.09 5.68 6.88
N MET A 179 -37.32 4.68 6.46
CA MET A 179 -37.85 3.42 5.93
C MET A 179 -37.34 2.28 6.80
N GLU A 180 -38.21 1.85 7.71
CA GLU A 180 -38.13 0.57 8.40
C GLU A 180 -38.16 -0.56 7.37
N VAL A 181 -37.17 -1.45 7.43
CA VAL A 181 -37.17 -2.69 6.64
C VAL A 181 -37.60 -3.83 7.56
N HIS A 182 -38.83 -4.29 7.35
CA HIS A 182 -39.45 -5.41 8.05
C HIS A 182 -38.90 -6.73 7.46
N PHE A 183 -38.27 -7.57 8.30
CA PHE A 183 -37.87 -8.93 7.95
C PHE A 183 -38.93 -9.92 8.45
N PRO A 184 -39.61 -10.68 7.58
CA PRO A 184 -40.40 -11.83 8.01
C PRO A 184 -39.49 -13.02 8.30
N GLY A 185 -39.72 -13.64 9.45
CA GLY A 185 -39.08 -14.89 9.85
C GLY A 185 -39.71 -16.10 9.18
N GLU A 186 -38.90 -17.12 8.94
CA GLU A 186 -39.39 -18.48 8.66
C GLU A 186 -38.72 -19.50 9.57
N TYR A 187 -39.58 -20.04 10.42
CA TYR A 187 -39.73 -21.39 10.92
C TYR A 187 -38.56 -22.39 10.88
N LEU A 188 -38.35 -22.89 12.10
CA LEU A 188 -37.69 -24.14 12.47
C LEU A 188 -38.34 -25.36 11.79
N SER A 189 -37.49 -26.34 11.46
CA SER A 189 -37.77 -27.78 11.59
C SER A 189 -36.50 -28.48 12.05
#